data_AF-A0AAE0A785-F1
#
_entry.id   AF-A0AAE0A785-F1
#
_cell.length_a   1.000
_cell.length_b   1.000
_cell.length_c   1.000
_cell.angle_alpha   90.00
_cell.angle_beta   90.00
_cell.angle_gamma   90.00
#
_symmetry.space_group_name_H-M   'P 1'
#
loop_
_entity.id
_entity.type
_entity.pdbx_description
1 polymer ?
#
loop_
_entity_poly.entity_id
_entity_poly.type
_entity_poly.pdbx_seq_one_letter_code
_entity_poly.pdbx_strand_id
1 'polypeptide(L)'
;MDFAHTADNIFAVILSILETYDITHRILSITLDNASANTKSIALFTERNIPQAGGYFFHQRCACHIINLVVQSGLKKISNRIERIRDAISWIGSSNPRFQEFGRHCTLNGLRPRRFQTDMPVRWNSTYLMLKNCLEYDTTILGFYNMKLAESGCPPAQSLTPDDWYVAKIFVEFLQVFYNATVTLSGVYYPKSSQAIHQIVEMSDMLNTYREDDLLGDAVVAMETKFKKYWFGGIHTEPSPEPDRQPLPTSWSILKRRKKDKSASSSSSTTRSAASSGAELNRFLEAQFDADKNTENFDLLLWWKTYSYRYLVLSHLARDILVIPVSTVSSEQAFSTSGRIIEPRRNCLTPEMVEVLICIRDWEHARKRMQNETVDEQFIQNFSNLYVDEGSASNQVQN
;
A
#
# COMPACT_ATOMS: atom_id res chain seq x y z
N MET A 1 -12.60 -21.55 16.15
CA MET A 1 -13.65 -21.87 15.18
C MET A 1 -13.17 -21.35 13.84
N ASP A 2 -12.95 -22.24 12.88
CA ASP A 2 -12.63 -21.87 11.51
C ASP A 2 -13.91 -21.35 10.84
N PHE A 3 -14.12 -20.04 10.90
CA PHE A 3 -15.20 -19.41 10.14
C PHE A 3 -14.77 -19.33 8.68
N ALA A 4 -15.56 -19.95 7.80
CA ALA A 4 -15.34 -19.83 6.36
C ALA A 4 -15.37 -18.34 5.95
N HIS A 5 -14.43 -17.94 5.10
CA HIS A 5 -14.29 -16.56 4.62
C HIS A 5 -15.34 -16.20 3.54
N THR A 6 -16.62 -16.31 3.90
CA THR A 6 -17.78 -16.04 3.04
C THR A 6 -18.26 -14.59 3.17
N ALA A 7 -18.99 -14.11 2.17
CA ALA A 7 -19.55 -12.76 2.16
C ALA A 7 -20.47 -12.47 3.36
N ASP A 8 -21.33 -13.43 3.70
CA ASP A 8 -22.27 -13.33 4.82
C ASP A 8 -21.57 -13.26 6.17
N ASN A 9 -20.51 -14.06 6.35
CA ASN A 9 -19.74 -14.06 7.59
C ASN A 9 -18.98 -12.74 7.77
N ILE A 10 -18.35 -12.23 6.70
CA ILE A 10 -17.67 -10.93 6.72
C ILE A 10 -18.67 -9.82 7.05
N PHE A 11 -19.84 -9.84 6.41
CA PHE A 11 -20.91 -8.88 6.65
C PHE A 11 -21.37 -8.93 8.12
N ALA A 12 -21.65 -10.13 8.64
CA ALA A 12 -22.14 -10.33 10.00
C ALA A 12 -21.13 -9.83 11.04
N VAL A 13 -19.84 -10.13 10.87
CA VAL A 13 -18.78 -9.70 11.80
C VAL A 13 -18.60 -8.18 11.77
N ILE A 14 -18.55 -7.57 10.57
CA ILE A 14 -18.42 -6.11 10.48
C ILE A 14 -19.65 -5.46 11.11
N LEU A 15 -20.87 -5.95 10.82
CA LEU A 15 -22.10 -5.40 11.37
C LEU A 15 -22.14 -5.51 12.91
N SER A 16 -21.78 -6.65 13.48
CA SER A 16 -21.79 -6.83 14.95
C SER A 16 -20.82 -5.89 15.64
N ILE A 17 -19.66 -5.59 15.03
CA ILE A 17 -18.71 -4.61 15.56
C ILE A 17 -19.35 -3.21 15.51
N LEU A 18 -19.93 -2.83 14.37
CA LEU A 18 -20.56 -1.52 14.21
C LEU A 18 -21.73 -1.29 15.18
N GLU A 19 -22.52 -2.33 15.45
CA GLU A 19 -23.60 -2.31 16.44
C GLU A 19 -23.06 -2.19 17.87
N THR A 20 -22.00 -2.93 18.19
CA THR A 20 -21.35 -2.90 19.52
C THR A 20 -20.86 -1.51 19.89
N TYR A 21 -20.31 -0.78 18.91
CA TYR A 21 -19.82 0.60 19.10
C TYR A 21 -20.87 1.68 18.79
N ASP A 22 -22.11 1.31 18.44
CA ASP A 22 -23.20 2.22 18.05
C ASP A 22 -22.84 3.21 16.93
N ILE A 23 -22.13 2.73 15.91
CA ILE A 23 -21.65 3.54 14.77
C ILE A 23 -22.23 3.10 13.42
N THR A 24 -23.20 2.20 13.41
CA THR A 24 -23.88 1.72 12.17
C THR A 24 -24.36 2.86 11.27
N HIS A 25 -24.81 3.96 11.86
CA HIS A 25 -25.33 5.14 11.16
C HIS A 25 -24.26 6.21 10.86
N ARG A 26 -22.97 5.95 11.15
CA ARG A 26 -21.85 6.91 11.04
C ARG A 26 -20.72 6.41 10.13
N ILE A 27 -21.08 5.65 9.09
CA ILE A 27 -20.10 5.03 8.18
C ILE A 27 -20.13 5.73 6.83
N LEU A 28 -19.00 6.34 6.48
CA LEU A 28 -18.81 6.95 5.18
C LEU A 28 -18.22 5.97 4.15
N SER A 29 -17.22 5.19 4.57
CA SER A 29 -16.42 4.34 3.68
C SER A 29 -15.86 3.12 4.40
N ILE A 30 -15.75 2.02 3.66
CA ILE A 30 -15.10 0.78 4.04
C ILE A 30 -14.06 0.45 2.96
N THR A 31 -12.82 0.22 3.38
CA THR A 31 -11.72 -0.16 2.48
C THR A 31 -11.38 -1.63 2.69
N LEU A 32 -11.42 -2.41 1.61
CA LEU A 32 -11.14 -3.85 1.62
C LEU A 32 -10.18 -4.21 0.49
N ASP A 33 -9.57 -5.39 0.57
CA ASP A 33 -8.78 -5.92 -0.55
C ASP A 33 -9.69 -6.37 -1.73
N ASN A 34 -9.08 -6.87 -2.80
CA ASN A 34 -9.82 -7.28 -4.00
C ASN A 34 -10.41 -8.71 -3.95
N ALA A 35 -10.58 -9.30 -2.77
CA ALA A 35 -11.23 -10.60 -2.65
C ALA A 35 -12.70 -10.54 -3.09
N SER A 36 -13.16 -11.57 -3.79
CA SER A 36 -14.55 -11.64 -4.30
C SER A 36 -15.58 -11.67 -3.16
N ALA A 37 -15.24 -12.28 -2.02
CA ALA A 37 -16.09 -12.29 -0.83
C ALA A 37 -16.32 -10.88 -0.26
N ASN A 38 -15.31 -10.01 -0.30
CA ASN A 38 -15.41 -8.62 0.17
C ASN A 38 -16.38 -7.82 -0.70
N THR A 39 -16.28 -7.95 -2.02
CA THR A 39 -17.21 -7.27 -2.95
C THR A 39 -18.66 -7.70 -2.71
N LYS A 40 -18.90 -8.99 -2.48
CA LYS A 40 -20.23 -9.52 -2.16
C LYS A 40 -20.73 -9.04 -0.80
N SER A 41 -19.87 -8.98 0.21
CA SER A 41 -20.21 -8.49 1.55
C SER A 41 -20.68 -7.02 1.51
N ILE A 42 -20.02 -6.18 0.72
CA ILE A 42 -20.41 -4.78 0.50
C ILE A 42 -21.79 -4.64 -0.16
N ALA A 43 -22.17 -5.56 -1.04
CA ALA A 43 -23.51 -5.57 -1.63
C ALA A 43 -24.59 -5.73 -0.54
N LEU A 44 -24.36 -6.61 0.45
CA LEU A 44 -25.27 -6.80 1.59
C LEU A 44 -25.42 -5.52 2.43
N PHE A 45 -24.36 -4.74 2.63
CA PHE A 45 -24.45 -3.43 3.28
C PHE A 45 -25.32 -2.45 2.49
N THR A 46 -25.16 -2.44 1.17
CA THR A 46 -25.92 -1.56 0.27
C THR A 46 -27.40 -1.91 0.26
N GLU A 47 -27.74 -3.20 0.22
CA GLU A 47 -29.13 -3.70 0.29
C GLU A 47 -29.86 -3.28 1.58
N ARG A 48 -29.12 -3.10 2.68
CA ARG A 48 -29.67 -2.64 3.96
C ARG A 48 -29.70 -1.12 4.12
N ASN A 49 -29.38 -0.34 3.08
CA ASN A 49 -29.32 1.13 3.12
C ASN A 49 -28.45 1.70 4.25
N ILE A 50 -27.38 0.98 4.62
CA ILE A 50 -26.38 1.43 5.60
C ILE A 50 -25.48 2.56 5.05
N PRO A 51 -25.05 2.56 3.76
CA PRO A 51 -24.14 3.57 3.25
C PRO A 51 -24.69 4.99 3.29
N GLN A 52 -23.90 5.93 3.80
CA GLN A 52 -24.19 7.35 3.64
C GLN A 52 -23.91 7.86 2.22
N ALA A 53 -24.41 9.05 1.90
CA ALA A 53 -24.14 9.75 0.63
C ALA A 53 -24.41 8.89 -0.62
N GLY A 54 -25.45 8.06 -0.60
CA GLY A 54 -25.84 7.22 -1.75
C GLY A 54 -24.84 6.12 -2.11
N GLY A 55 -23.89 5.80 -1.22
CA GLY A 55 -22.92 4.71 -1.42
C GLY A 55 -21.71 5.05 -2.30
N TYR A 56 -21.59 6.28 -2.82
CA TYR A 56 -20.53 6.64 -3.78
C TYR A 56 -19.11 6.37 -3.28
N PHE A 57 -18.84 6.62 -2.00
CA PHE A 57 -17.51 6.40 -1.39
C PHE A 57 -17.45 5.14 -0.53
N PHE A 58 -18.53 4.36 -0.50
CA PHE A 58 -18.72 3.35 0.54
C PHE A 58 -17.77 2.18 0.42
N HIS A 59 -17.38 1.79 -0.80
CA HIS A 59 -16.44 0.69 -1.02
C HIS A 59 -15.20 1.18 -1.76
N GLN A 60 -14.08 1.13 -1.06
CA GLN A 60 -12.77 1.39 -1.62
C GLN A 60 -11.97 0.10 -1.68
N ARG A 61 -11.24 -0.09 -2.79
CA ARG A 61 -10.29 -1.19 -2.93
C ARG A 61 -8.94 -0.75 -2.41
N CYS A 62 -8.26 -1.63 -1.69
CA CYS A 62 -6.93 -1.36 -1.15
C CYS A 62 -5.91 -1.11 -2.27
N ALA A 63 -5.41 0.12 -2.37
CA ALA A 63 -4.41 0.52 -3.36
C ALA A 63 -3.11 -0.29 -3.22
N CYS A 64 -2.62 -0.51 -1.99
CA CYS A 64 -1.43 -1.33 -1.75
C CYS A 64 -1.60 -2.77 -2.24
N HIS A 65 -2.79 -3.35 -2.05
CA HIS A 65 -3.09 -4.67 -2.56
C HIS A 65 -3.12 -4.69 -4.09
N ILE A 66 -3.69 -3.66 -4.73
CA ILE A 66 -3.66 -3.56 -6.19
C ILE A 66 -2.22 -3.42 -6.70
N ILE A 67 -1.37 -2.58 -6.08
CA ILE A 67 0.04 -2.45 -6.46
C ILE A 67 0.74 -3.81 -6.36
N ASN A 68 0.48 -4.57 -5.29
CA ASN A 68 0.99 -5.93 -5.14
C ASN A 68 0.55 -6.84 -6.29
N LEU A 69 -0.73 -6.80 -6.71
CA LEU A 69 -1.21 -7.59 -7.85
C LEU A 69 -0.55 -7.18 -9.18
N VAL A 70 -0.31 -5.88 -9.38
CA VAL A 70 0.41 -5.36 -10.56
C VAL A 70 1.83 -5.88 -10.56
N VAL A 71 2.62 -5.59 -9.52
CA VAL A 71 4.04 -5.97 -9.47
C VAL A 71 4.22 -7.47 -9.55
N GLN A 72 3.40 -8.26 -8.85
CA GLN A 72 3.48 -9.72 -8.93
C GLN A 72 3.24 -10.25 -10.36
N SER A 73 2.40 -9.59 -11.16
CA SER A 73 2.18 -10.00 -12.54
C SER A 73 3.42 -9.81 -13.42
N GLY A 74 4.20 -8.76 -13.18
CA GLY A 74 5.50 -8.53 -13.80
C GLY A 74 6.57 -9.48 -13.27
N LEU A 75 6.69 -9.63 -11.94
CA LEU A 75 7.66 -10.51 -11.30
C LEU A 75 7.57 -11.96 -11.79
N LYS A 76 6.37 -12.45 -12.12
CA LYS A 76 6.18 -13.79 -12.71
C LYS A 76 6.86 -13.98 -14.08
N LYS A 77 7.11 -12.90 -14.82
CA LYS A 77 7.79 -12.93 -16.12
C LYS A 77 9.32 -12.96 -15.98
N ILE A 78 9.83 -12.42 -14.87
CA ILE A 78 11.26 -12.24 -14.62
C ILE A 78 11.78 -13.09 -13.45
N SER A 79 10.94 -13.97 -12.88
CA SER A 79 11.26 -14.72 -11.66
C SER A 79 12.47 -15.63 -11.83
N ASN A 80 12.67 -16.18 -13.03
CA ASN A 80 13.81 -17.01 -13.39
C ASN A 80 15.14 -16.25 -13.40
N ARG A 81 15.12 -14.93 -13.63
CA ARG A 81 16.32 -14.09 -13.64
C ARG A 81 16.84 -13.78 -12.24
N ILE A 82 15.98 -13.84 -11.22
CA ILE A 82 16.32 -13.55 -9.82
C ILE A 82 16.44 -14.82 -8.96
N GLU A 83 16.17 -15.98 -9.53
CA GLU A 83 16.13 -17.26 -8.80
C GLU A 83 17.50 -17.65 -8.25
N ARG A 84 18.57 -17.49 -9.04
CA ARG A 84 19.94 -17.78 -8.56
C ARG A 84 20.35 -16.92 -7.38
N ILE A 85 19.96 -15.64 -7.37
CA ILE A 85 20.23 -14.73 -6.25
C ILE A 85 19.44 -15.18 -5.01
N ARG A 86 18.17 -15.56 -5.18
CA ARG A 86 17.34 -16.11 -4.10
C ARG A 86 17.95 -17.39 -3.51
N ASP A 87 18.41 -18.29 -4.36
CA ASP A 87 19.04 -19.55 -3.94
C ASP A 87 20.33 -19.31 -3.16
N ALA A 88 21.18 -18.38 -3.63
CA ALA A 88 22.39 -18.00 -2.93
C ALA A 88 22.10 -17.43 -1.53
N ILE A 89 21.14 -16.50 -1.43
CA ILE A 89 20.74 -15.89 -0.15
C ILE A 89 20.18 -16.95 0.80
N SER A 90 19.29 -17.80 0.30
CA SER A 90 18.69 -18.89 1.05
C SER A 90 19.76 -19.85 1.57
N TRP A 91 20.73 -20.21 0.72
CA TRP A 91 21.82 -21.11 1.07
C TRP A 91 22.75 -20.50 2.13
N ILE A 92 23.17 -19.23 1.97
CA ILE A 92 24.02 -18.53 2.95
C ILE A 92 23.30 -18.44 4.31
N GLY A 93 22.00 -18.14 4.31
CA GLY A 93 21.20 -17.96 5.52
C GLY A 93 20.72 -19.25 6.19
N SER A 94 20.87 -20.40 5.52
CA SER A 94 20.32 -21.69 5.97
C SER A 94 20.96 -22.27 7.24
N SER A 95 22.19 -21.87 7.58
CA SER A 95 22.86 -22.33 8.81
C SER A 95 23.78 -21.27 9.40
N ASN A 96 23.90 -21.28 10.74
CA ASN A 96 24.79 -20.36 11.45
C ASN A 96 26.26 -20.48 11.02
N PRO A 97 26.83 -21.68 10.78
CA PRO A 97 28.21 -21.79 10.29
C PRO A 97 28.43 -21.16 8.91
N ARG A 98 27.51 -21.37 7.95
CA ARG A 98 27.58 -20.75 6.62
C ARG A 98 27.53 -19.23 6.71
N PHE A 99 26.63 -18.72 7.56
CA PHE A 99 26.52 -17.29 7.80
C PHE A 99 27.79 -16.69 8.46
N GLN A 100 28.38 -17.38 9.44
CA GLN A 100 29.64 -16.94 10.06
C GLN A 100 30.80 -16.90 9.05
N GLU A 101 30.90 -17.92 8.19
CA GLU A 101 31.92 -17.98 7.15
C GLU A 101 31.74 -16.88 6.10
N PHE A 102 30.49 -16.63 5.67
CA PHE A 102 30.16 -15.49 4.83
C PHE A 102 30.49 -14.16 5.51
N GLY A 103 30.19 -14.01 6.80
CA GLY A 103 30.55 -12.84 7.59
C GLY A 103 32.06 -12.57 7.57
N ARG A 104 32.88 -13.61 7.75
CA ARG A 104 34.34 -13.50 7.62
C ARG A 104 34.75 -13.07 6.21
N HIS A 105 34.09 -13.60 5.18
CA HIS A 105 34.32 -13.21 3.79
C HIS A 105 33.94 -11.74 3.53
N CYS A 106 32.85 -11.23 4.11
CA CYS A 106 32.50 -9.81 4.05
C CYS A 106 33.59 -8.93 4.66
N THR A 107 34.07 -9.25 5.87
CA THR A 107 35.11 -8.47 6.55
C THR A 107 36.41 -8.43 5.73
N LEU A 108 36.79 -9.53 5.08
CA LEU A 108 37.97 -9.59 4.21
C LEU A 108 37.84 -8.69 2.96
N ASN A 109 36.62 -8.48 2.48
CA ASN A 109 36.31 -7.57 1.37
C ASN A 109 35.98 -6.15 1.84
N GLY A 110 36.20 -5.82 3.11
CA GLY A 110 35.95 -4.49 3.66
C GLY A 110 34.48 -4.14 3.90
N LEU A 111 33.59 -5.13 3.85
CA LEU A 111 32.15 -4.95 4.08
C LEU A 111 31.76 -5.38 5.50
N ARG A 112 30.82 -4.66 6.11
CA ARG A 112 30.24 -5.06 7.40
C ARG A 112 29.41 -6.34 7.22
N PRO A 113 29.62 -7.40 8.02
CA PRO A 113 28.78 -8.60 7.95
C PRO A 113 27.30 -8.28 8.14
N ARG A 114 26.48 -8.75 7.20
CA ARG A 114 25.04 -8.51 7.18
C ARG A 114 24.32 -9.81 6.85
N ARG A 115 23.23 -10.09 7.57
CA ARG A 115 22.32 -11.19 7.26
C ARG A 115 21.30 -10.73 6.24
N PHE A 116 21.05 -11.57 5.25
CA PHE A 116 20.00 -11.35 4.26
C PHE A 116 18.82 -12.26 4.57
N GLN A 117 17.61 -11.73 4.43
CA GLN A 117 16.38 -12.49 4.51
C GLN A 117 15.92 -12.86 3.11
N THR A 118 15.58 -14.13 2.91
CA THR A 118 14.89 -14.58 1.70
C THR A 118 13.54 -13.89 1.60
N ASP A 119 13.14 -13.54 0.38
CA ASP A 119 11.86 -12.91 0.13
C ASP A 119 10.67 -13.85 0.40
N MET A 120 9.51 -13.24 0.60
CA MET A 120 8.20 -13.87 0.62
C MET A 120 7.54 -13.66 -0.74
N PRO A 121 7.44 -14.68 -1.62
CA PRO A 121 6.97 -14.52 -2.99
C PRO A 121 5.56 -13.91 -3.12
N VAL A 122 4.73 -14.06 -2.08
CA VAL A 122 3.36 -13.53 -2.02
C VAL A 122 3.32 -12.04 -1.63
N ARG A 123 4.44 -11.46 -1.17
CA ARG A 123 4.56 -10.05 -0.77
C ARG A 123 5.76 -9.41 -1.48
N TRP A 124 5.51 -8.82 -2.63
CA TRP A 124 6.54 -8.33 -3.56
C TRP A 124 7.55 -7.35 -2.92
N ASN A 125 7.13 -6.55 -1.92
CA ASN A 125 8.01 -5.63 -1.18
C ASN A 125 9.22 -6.35 -0.58
N SER A 126 9.05 -7.61 -0.14
CA SER A 126 10.15 -8.41 0.39
C SER A 126 11.17 -8.79 -0.68
N THR A 127 10.73 -9.10 -1.90
CA THR A 127 11.60 -9.35 -3.06
C THR A 127 12.41 -8.11 -3.40
N TYR A 128 11.75 -6.95 -3.44
CA TYR A 128 12.41 -5.68 -3.68
C TYR A 128 13.46 -5.35 -2.61
N LEU A 129 13.11 -5.48 -1.32
CA LEU A 129 14.04 -5.23 -0.21
C LEU A 129 15.20 -6.23 -0.19
N MET A 130 14.94 -7.51 -0.49
CA MET A 130 15.97 -8.54 -0.60
C MET A 130 17.00 -8.12 -1.67
N LEU A 131 16.54 -7.84 -2.90
CA LEU A 131 17.43 -7.45 -4.00
C LEU A 131 18.18 -6.16 -3.68
N LYS A 132 17.48 -5.10 -3.28
CA LYS A 132 18.08 -3.79 -2.97
C LYS A 132 19.20 -3.89 -1.94
N ASN A 133 19.00 -4.66 -0.87
CA ASN A 133 19.99 -4.81 0.17
C ASN A 133 21.18 -5.70 -0.25
N CYS A 134 20.97 -6.64 -1.17
CA CYS A 134 22.03 -7.50 -1.67
C CYS A 134 22.93 -6.81 -2.70
N LEU A 135 22.44 -5.77 -3.40
CA LEU A 135 23.22 -5.05 -4.41
C LEU A 135 24.53 -4.45 -3.87
N GLU A 136 24.56 -4.03 -2.60
CA GLU A 136 25.80 -3.53 -1.96
C GLU A 136 26.85 -4.64 -1.74
N TYR A 137 26.44 -5.90 -1.80
CA TYR A 137 27.26 -7.08 -1.54
C TYR A 137 27.39 -7.98 -2.78
N ASP A 138 27.01 -7.51 -3.96
CA ASP A 138 26.91 -8.28 -5.21
C ASP A 138 28.17 -9.11 -5.52
N THR A 139 29.33 -8.46 -5.52
CA THR A 139 30.65 -9.05 -5.76
C THR A 139 31.06 -10.05 -4.69
N THR A 140 30.75 -9.74 -3.43
CA THR A 140 31.09 -10.57 -2.26
C THR A 140 30.21 -11.82 -2.22
N ILE A 141 28.91 -11.69 -2.49
CA ILE A 141 27.97 -12.81 -2.58
C ILE A 141 28.33 -13.70 -3.76
N LEU A 142 28.59 -13.11 -4.94
CA LEU A 142 29.00 -13.86 -6.14
C LEU A 142 30.26 -14.68 -5.88
N GLY A 143 31.32 -14.04 -5.35
CA GLY A 143 32.60 -14.71 -5.08
C GLY A 143 32.45 -15.83 -4.06
N PHE A 144 31.80 -15.54 -2.92
CA PHE A 144 31.62 -16.53 -1.86
C PHE A 144 30.77 -17.73 -2.29
N TYR A 145 29.61 -17.46 -2.89
CA TYR A 145 28.68 -18.52 -3.28
C TYR A 145 29.27 -19.43 -4.35
N ASN A 146 29.91 -18.86 -5.39
CA ASN A 146 30.51 -19.64 -6.46
C ASN A 146 31.71 -20.47 -5.98
N MET A 147 32.53 -19.94 -5.06
CA MET A 147 33.61 -20.71 -4.41
C MET A 147 33.05 -21.94 -3.70
N LYS A 148 31.95 -21.78 -2.94
CA LYS A 148 31.31 -22.88 -2.20
C LYS A 148 30.58 -23.88 -3.09
N LEU A 149 30.03 -23.44 -4.21
CA LEU A 149 29.48 -24.35 -5.22
C LEU A 149 30.57 -25.21 -5.85
N ALA A 150 31.75 -24.63 -6.15
CA ALA A 150 32.87 -25.35 -6.70
C ALA A 150 33.43 -26.42 -5.73
N GLU A 151 33.54 -26.08 -4.44
CA GLU A 151 33.92 -27.03 -3.37
C GLU A 151 32.94 -28.22 -3.27
N SER A 152 31.66 -27.98 -3.55
CA SER A 152 30.59 -29.00 -3.47
C SER A 152 30.46 -29.87 -4.72
N GLY A 153 31.23 -29.57 -5.79
CA GLY A 153 31.15 -30.27 -7.08
C GLY A 153 29.89 -29.97 -7.88
N CYS A 154 29.20 -28.86 -7.61
CA CYS A 154 27.99 -28.46 -8.34
C CYS A 154 28.32 -27.94 -9.76
N PRO A 155 27.42 -28.10 -10.74
CA PRO A 155 27.66 -27.63 -12.10
C PRO A 155 27.77 -26.09 -12.18
N PRO A 156 28.63 -25.55 -13.08
CA PRO A 156 28.77 -24.10 -13.28
C PRO A 156 27.48 -23.39 -13.70
N ALA A 157 26.51 -24.10 -14.29
CA ALA A 157 25.22 -23.55 -14.71
C ALA A 157 24.37 -22.97 -13.56
N GLN A 158 24.66 -23.36 -12.32
CA GLN A 158 24.00 -22.86 -11.11
C GLN A 158 24.79 -21.71 -10.44
N SER A 159 25.96 -21.36 -10.97
CA SER A 159 26.78 -20.26 -10.44
C SER A 159 26.13 -18.92 -10.72
N LEU A 160 26.32 -17.98 -9.80
CA LEU A 160 25.96 -16.58 -10.01
C LEU A 160 26.90 -15.96 -11.05
N THR A 161 26.33 -15.12 -11.91
CA THR A 161 27.05 -14.39 -12.95
C THR A 161 26.92 -12.88 -12.71
N PRO A 162 27.84 -12.07 -13.27
CA PRO A 162 27.69 -10.61 -13.24
C PRO A 162 26.39 -10.12 -13.91
N ASP A 163 25.89 -10.87 -14.89
CA ASP A 163 24.63 -10.56 -15.59
C ASP A 163 23.42 -10.67 -14.65
N ASP A 164 23.39 -11.66 -13.74
CA ASP A 164 22.31 -11.80 -12.76
C ASP A 164 22.19 -10.53 -11.89
N TRP A 165 23.32 -9.93 -11.50
CA TRP A 165 23.37 -8.70 -10.70
C TRP A 165 23.05 -7.45 -11.52
N TYR A 166 23.50 -7.39 -12.79
CA TYR A 166 23.13 -6.33 -13.71
C TYR A 166 21.61 -6.25 -13.89
N VAL A 167 20.97 -7.40 -14.14
CA VAL A 167 19.51 -7.52 -14.24
C VAL A 167 18.82 -7.14 -12.94
N ALA A 168 19.32 -7.62 -11.79
CA ALA A 168 18.77 -7.26 -10.48
C ALA A 168 18.82 -5.75 -10.21
N LYS A 169 19.89 -5.05 -10.62
CA LYS A 169 20.00 -3.60 -10.48
C LYS A 169 18.92 -2.86 -11.27
N ILE A 170 18.73 -3.20 -12.54
CA ILE A 170 17.68 -2.62 -13.38
C ILE A 170 16.29 -2.85 -12.77
N PHE A 171 16.05 -4.06 -12.24
CA PHE A 171 14.78 -4.38 -11.59
C PHE A 171 14.55 -3.57 -10.31
N VAL A 172 15.58 -3.38 -9.47
CA VAL A 172 15.46 -2.56 -8.26
C VAL A 172 15.15 -1.11 -8.63
N GLU A 173 15.82 -0.55 -9.64
CA GLU A 173 15.57 0.81 -10.12
C GLU A 173 14.12 0.98 -10.64
N PHE A 174 13.65 0.04 -11.47
CA PHE A 174 12.28 0.03 -11.98
C PHE A 174 11.22 -0.13 -10.88
N LEU A 175 11.43 -1.06 -9.94
CA LEU A 175 10.47 -1.35 -8.86
C LEU A 175 10.43 -0.29 -7.76
N GLN A 176 11.46 0.58 -7.68
CA GLN A 176 11.57 1.62 -6.65
C GLN A 176 10.35 2.56 -6.63
N VAL A 177 9.78 2.91 -7.79
CA VAL A 177 8.58 3.76 -7.88
C VAL A 177 7.36 3.08 -7.25
N PHE A 178 7.12 1.80 -7.55
CA PHE A 178 6.04 1.03 -6.94
C PHE A 178 6.22 0.88 -5.42
N TYR A 179 7.48 0.83 -4.97
CA TYR A 179 7.80 0.65 -3.56
C TYR A 179 7.52 1.95 -2.81
N ASN A 180 7.97 3.07 -3.37
CA ASN A 180 7.67 4.41 -2.87
C ASN A 180 6.16 4.66 -2.82
N ALA A 181 5.42 4.26 -3.85
CA ALA A 181 3.96 4.32 -3.86
C ALA A 181 3.33 3.48 -2.76
N THR A 182 3.81 2.26 -2.55
CA THR A 182 3.28 1.38 -1.49
C THR A 182 3.56 1.95 -0.10
N VAL A 183 4.78 2.43 0.17
CA VAL A 183 5.14 3.09 1.44
C VAL A 183 4.34 4.37 1.65
N THR A 184 4.13 5.15 0.58
CA THR A 184 3.36 6.39 0.65
C THR A 184 1.90 6.11 0.96
N LEU A 185 1.28 5.12 0.31
CA LEU A 185 -0.15 4.83 0.45
C LEU A 185 -0.49 3.91 1.64
N SER A 186 0.51 3.31 2.29
CA SER A 186 0.32 2.49 3.49
C SER A 186 0.19 3.29 4.79
N GLY A 187 0.38 4.60 4.75
CA GLY A 187 0.25 5.46 5.93
C GLY A 187 -1.15 5.43 6.54
N VAL A 188 -1.20 5.36 7.87
CA VAL A 188 -2.43 5.08 8.63
C VAL A 188 -3.05 6.34 9.24
N TYR A 189 -2.24 7.19 9.86
CA TYR A 189 -2.72 8.27 10.74
C TYR A 189 -2.64 9.67 10.12
N TYR A 190 -2.47 9.76 8.80
CA TYR A 190 -2.45 11.01 8.06
C TYR A 190 -3.03 10.80 6.65
N PRO A 191 -3.71 11.80 6.05
CA PRO A 191 -4.37 11.64 4.76
C PRO A 191 -3.42 11.26 3.63
N LYS A 192 -3.71 10.13 2.99
CA LYS A 192 -2.99 9.62 1.81
C LYS A 192 -3.80 9.62 0.53
N SER A 193 -5.12 9.78 0.65
CA SER A 193 -6.02 9.79 -0.51
C SER A 193 -5.66 10.86 -1.54
N SER A 194 -5.23 12.05 -1.09
CA SER A 194 -4.74 13.12 -1.97
C SER A 194 -3.46 12.74 -2.74
N GLN A 195 -2.63 11.88 -2.16
CA GLN A 195 -1.39 11.41 -2.79
C GLN A 195 -1.65 10.28 -3.81
N ALA A 196 -2.80 9.61 -3.75
CA ALA A 196 -3.09 8.46 -4.60
C ALA A 196 -2.96 8.80 -6.10
N ILE A 197 -3.49 9.93 -6.54
CA ILE A 197 -3.41 10.35 -7.95
C ILE A 197 -1.95 10.58 -8.38
N HIS A 198 -1.15 11.25 -7.55
CA HIS A 198 0.27 11.47 -7.83
C HIS A 198 1.02 10.15 -8.02
N GLN A 199 0.80 9.20 -7.11
CA GLN A 199 1.42 7.87 -7.17
C GLN A 199 0.95 7.07 -8.39
N ILE A 200 -0.33 7.16 -8.77
CA ILE A 200 -0.88 6.52 -9.98
C ILE A 200 -0.21 7.07 -11.23
N VAL A 201 -0.05 8.39 -11.34
CA VAL A 201 0.60 9.03 -12.49
C VAL A 201 2.06 8.62 -12.57
N GLU A 202 2.80 8.65 -11.47
CA GLU A 202 4.22 8.28 -11.42
C GLU A 202 4.44 6.80 -11.82
N MET A 203 3.61 5.88 -11.31
CA MET A 203 3.64 4.48 -11.75
C MET A 203 3.30 4.31 -13.23
N SER A 204 2.34 5.10 -13.75
CA SER A 204 1.96 5.05 -15.16
C SER A 204 3.08 5.54 -16.06
N ASP A 205 3.82 6.58 -15.66
CA ASP A 205 4.97 7.09 -16.41
C ASP A 205 6.09 6.04 -16.44
N MET A 206 6.40 5.44 -15.29
CA MET A 206 7.38 4.35 -15.18
C MET A 206 7.04 3.16 -16.09
N LEU A 207 5.77 2.74 -16.14
CA LEU A 207 5.33 1.70 -17.07
C LEU A 207 5.48 2.12 -18.54
N ASN A 208 5.23 3.38 -18.87
CA ASN A 208 5.36 3.86 -20.24
C ASN A 208 6.82 3.93 -20.69
N THR A 209 7.75 4.33 -19.80
CA THR A 209 9.18 4.40 -20.08
C THR A 209 9.79 3.04 -20.45
N TYR A 210 9.43 1.98 -19.72
CA TYR A 210 10.01 0.63 -19.91
C TYR A 210 9.18 -0.29 -20.81
N ARG A 211 8.20 0.26 -21.54
CA ARG A 211 7.26 -0.52 -22.34
C ARG A 211 7.91 -1.30 -23.47
N GLU A 212 8.89 -0.68 -24.12
CA GLU A 212 9.61 -1.24 -25.27
C GLU A 212 11.03 -1.70 -24.87
N ASP A 213 11.29 -1.89 -23.58
CA ASP A 213 12.58 -2.35 -23.06
C ASP A 213 12.80 -3.85 -23.34
N ASP A 214 13.97 -4.22 -23.82
CA ASP A 214 14.28 -5.61 -24.21
C ASP A 214 14.23 -6.60 -23.04
N LEU A 215 14.53 -6.14 -21.82
CA LEU A 215 14.57 -6.97 -20.61
C LEU A 215 13.22 -6.94 -19.87
N LEU A 216 12.60 -5.77 -19.80
CA LEU A 216 11.42 -5.50 -18.98
C LEU A 216 10.09 -5.47 -19.74
N GLY A 217 10.10 -5.36 -21.07
CA GLY A 217 8.90 -5.14 -21.88
C GLY A 217 7.78 -6.16 -21.60
N ASP A 218 8.10 -7.46 -21.58
CA ASP A 218 7.13 -8.52 -21.27
C ASP A 218 6.53 -8.41 -19.86
N ALA A 219 7.35 -8.00 -18.88
CA ALA A 219 6.90 -7.78 -17.51
C ALA A 219 6.02 -6.53 -17.42
N VAL A 220 6.42 -5.45 -18.10
CA VAL A 220 5.70 -4.17 -18.14
C VAL A 220 4.34 -4.34 -18.80
N VAL A 221 4.22 -5.07 -19.91
CA VAL A 221 2.93 -5.35 -20.56
C VAL A 221 1.97 -6.09 -19.62
N ALA A 222 2.48 -7.07 -18.86
CA ALA A 222 1.69 -7.78 -17.85
C ALA A 222 1.24 -6.85 -16.71
N MET A 223 2.14 -6.01 -16.22
CA MET A 223 1.87 -5.00 -15.18
C MET A 223 0.86 -3.97 -15.66
N GLU A 224 1.04 -3.40 -16.84
CA GLU A 224 0.18 -2.39 -17.46
C GLU A 224 -1.25 -2.93 -17.65
N THR A 225 -1.38 -4.20 -18.08
CA THR A 225 -2.68 -4.86 -18.20
C THR A 225 -3.44 -4.89 -16.87
N LYS A 226 -2.75 -5.27 -15.78
CA LYS A 226 -3.34 -5.27 -14.44
C LYS A 226 -3.61 -3.86 -13.93
N PHE A 227 -2.68 -2.94 -14.16
CA PHE A 227 -2.79 -1.55 -13.76
C PHE A 227 -4.04 -0.91 -14.38
N LYS A 228 -4.21 -1.03 -15.70
CA LYS A 228 -5.39 -0.53 -16.41
C LYS A 228 -6.68 -1.20 -15.95
N LYS A 229 -6.66 -2.51 -15.70
CA LYS A 229 -7.83 -3.25 -15.19
C LYS A 229 -8.36 -2.65 -13.89
N TYR A 230 -7.48 -2.37 -12.92
CA TYR A 230 -7.91 -1.99 -11.58
C TYR A 230 -8.13 -0.49 -11.39
N TRP A 231 -7.32 0.37 -12.02
CA TRP A 231 -7.46 1.82 -11.86
C TRP A 231 -8.35 2.48 -12.91
N PHE A 232 -8.50 1.87 -14.09
CA PHE A 232 -9.26 2.46 -15.21
C PHE A 232 -10.38 1.55 -15.74
N GLY A 233 -10.66 0.43 -15.08
CA GLY A 233 -11.79 -0.44 -15.41
C GLY A 233 -11.58 -1.36 -16.62
N GLY A 234 -10.37 -1.46 -17.19
CA GLY A 234 -10.06 -2.32 -18.34
C GLY A 234 -10.71 -1.85 -19.65
N ILE A 235 -9.90 -1.55 -20.67
CA ILE A 235 -10.36 -1.04 -21.98
C ILE A 235 -11.10 -2.12 -22.83
N HIS A 236 -11.31 -3.34 -22.31
CA HIS A 236 -12.11 -4.36 -23.00
C HIS A 236 -13.01 -5.14 -22.02
N THR A 237 -14.14 -4.54 -21.70
CA THR A 237 -15.40 -5.28 -21.54
C THR A 237 -16.42 -4.54 -22.37
N GLU A 238 -16.96 -5.21 -23.40
CA GLU A 238 -18.21 -4.76 -23.99
C GLU A 238 -19.21 -4.49 -22.85
N PRO A 239 -19.97 -3.39 -22.92
CA PRO A 239 -20.99 -3.15 -21.92
C PRO A 239 -21.94 -4.35 -21.92
N SER A 240 -22.02 -5.02 -20.77
CA SER A 240 -23.21 -5.82 -20.45
C SER A 240 -24.43 -4.95 -20.80
N PRO A 241 -25.46 -5.49 -21.47
CA PRO A 241 -26.63 -4.70 -21.81
C PRO A 241 -27.31 -4.28 -20.50
N GLU A 242 -26.93 -3.11 -20.00
CA GLU A 242 -27.67 -2.41 -18.97
C GLU A 242 -29.05 -2.09 -19.56
N PRO A 243 -30.14 -2.30 -18.82
CA PRO A 243 -31.46 -1.88 -19.25
C PRO A 243 -31.47 -0.36 -19.38
N ASP A 244 -31.45 0.12 -20.62
CA ASP A 244 -31.75 1.47 -21.10
C ASP A 244 -31.73 2.57 -20.03
N ARG A 245 -30.56 2.78 -19.39
CA ARG A 245 -30.33 3.97 -18.58
C ARG A 245 -29.72 5.01 -19.50
N GLN A 246 -30.50 6.06 -19.76
CA GLN A 246 -30.03 7.24 -20.45
C GLN A 246 -28.66 7.67 -19.88
N PRO A 247 -27.67 8.01 -20.73
CA PRO A 247 -26.35 8.39 -20.26
C PRO A 247 -26.50 9.54 -19.27
N LEU A 248 -26.08 9.30 -18.02
CA LEU A 248 -26.05 10.34 -17.00
C LEU A 248 -25.16 11.47 -17.52
N PRO A 249 -25.64 12.72 -17.54
CA PRO A 249 -24.87 13.84 -18.04
C PRO A 249 -23.57 13.97 -17.24
N THR A 250 -22.44 13.87 -17.93
CA THR A 250 -21.10 14.18 -17.39
C THR A 250 -21.20 15.46 -16.55
N SER A 251 -20.58 15.51 -15.38
CA SER A 251 -20.62 16.68 -14.47
C SER A 251 -20.41 18.04 -15.19
N TRP A 252 -19.61 18.03 -16.27
CA TRP A 252 -19.35 19.16 -17.16
C TRP A 252 -20.56 19.66 -18.00
N SER A 253 -21.52 18.80 -18.37
CA SER A 253 -22.69 19.18 -19.18
C SER A 253 -23.83 19.77 -18.34
N ILE A 254 -23.94 19.39 -17.06
CA ILE A 254 -24.88 20.02 -16.10
C ILE A 254 -24.50 21.49 -15.86
N LEU A 255 -23.19 21.78 -15.75
CA LEU A 255 -22.69 23.14 -15.51
C LEU A 255 -22.91 24.09 -16.71
N LYS A 256 -22.81 23.58 -17.95
CA LYS A 256 -23.03 24.39 -19.16
C LYS A 256 -24.51 24.69 -19.42
N ARG A 257 -25.42 23.77 -19.06
CA ARG A 257 -26.86 23.94 -19.30
C ARG A 257 -27.47 25.08 -18.48
N ARG A 258 -26.91 25.34 -17.30
CA ARG A 258 -27.39 26.40 -16.37
C ARG A 258 -27.02 27.83 -16.78
N LYS A 259 -26.11 28.01 -17.76
CA LYS A 259 -25.73 29.34 -18.29
C LYS A 259 -26.62 29.82 -19.44
N LYS A 260 -27.39 28.95 -20.10
CA LYS A 260 -28.18 29.31 -21.29
C LYS A 260 -29.61 29.76 -20.99
N ASP A 261 -30.17 29.37 -19.84
CA ASP A 261 -31.59 29.61 -19.52
C ASP A 261 -31.83 30.69 -18.44
N LYS A 262 -31.17 31.85 -18.56
CA LYS A 262 -31.55 33.06 -17.79
C LYS A 262 -31.84 34.23 -18.72
N SER A 263 -32.98 34.15 -19.41
CA SER A 263 -33.73 35.34 -19.84
C SER A 263 -34.91 35.56 -18.89
N ALA A 264 -34.84 36.67 -18.15
CA ALA A 264 -35.88 37.42 -17.45
C ALA A 264 -37.21 36.72 -17.07
N SER A 265 -37.42 36.51 -15.77
CA SER A 265 -38.59 37.08 -15.08
C SER A 265 -38.34 37.15 -13.56
N SER A 266 -38.86 38.21 -12.95
CA SER A 266 -38.72 38.57 -11.55
C SER A 266 -39.80 37.91 -10.69
N SER A 267 -39.40 37.28 -9.60
CA SER A 267 -40.16 37.34 -8.33
C SER A 267 -39.31 36.82 -7.17
N SER A 268 -39.38 37.54 -6.06
CA SER A 268 -38.71 37.29 -4.80
C SER A 268 -39.44 36.21 -3.99
N SER A 269 -38.74 35.15 -3.58
CA SER A 269 -38.72 34.64 -2.19
C SER A 269 -37.95 33.31 -2.06
N THR A 270 -37.17 33.22 -0.98
CA THR A 270 -36.73 31.99 -0.30
C THR A 270 -35.91 30.95 -1.08
N THR A 271 -34.67 31.27 -1.45
CA THR A 271 -33.64 30.26 -1.83
C THR A 271 -32.22 30.73 -1.46
N ARG A 272 -31.92 30.95 -0.18
CA ARG A 272 -30.57 31.37 0.26
C ARG A 272 -29.58 30.22 0.52
N SER A 273 -29.98 28.95 0.65
CA SER A 273 -29.02 27.89 1.01
C SER A 273 -28.31 27.24 -0.19
N ALA A 274 -29.04 26.90 -1.27
CA ALA A 274 -28.48 26.24 -2.45
C ALA A 274 -27.56 27.12 -3.32
N ALA A 275 -27.66 28.45 -3.19
CA ALA A 275 -26.77 29.38 -3.87
C ALA A 275 -25.36 29.41 -3.25
N SER A 276 -25.20 28.97 -1.99
CA SER A 276 -23.93 29.06 -1.27
C SER A 276 -22.93 27.93 -1.61
N SER A 277 -23.39 26.68 -1.76
CA SER A 277 -22.49 25.54 -1.99
C SER A 277 -21.78 25.60 -3.36
N GLY A 278 -22.49 26.03 -4.40
CA GLY A 278 -21.89 26.25 -5.73
C GLY A 278 -20.98 27.47 -5.78
N ALA A 279 -21.31 28.53 -5.02
CA ALA A 279 -20.46 29.72 -4.92
C ALA A 279 -19.16 29.44 -4.15
N GLU A 280 -19.22 28.57 -3.14
CA GLU A 280 -18.05 28.13 -2.39
C GLU A 280 -17.09 27.29 -3.25
N LEU A 281 -17.61 26.32 -4.00
CA LEU A 281 -16.82 25.50 -4.92
C LEU A 281 -16.16 26.36 -6.01
N ASN A 282 -16.92 27.24 -6.67
CA ASN A 282 -16.35 28.12 -7.69
C ASN A 282 -15.27 29.03 -7.11
N ARG A 283 -15.49 29.58 -5.90
CA ARG A 283 -14.48 30.39 -5.20
C ARG A 283 -13.20 29.60 -4.91
N PHE A 284 -13.33 28.32 -4.55
CA PHE A 284 -12.17 27.45 -4.32
C PHE A 284 -11.42 27.17 -5.63
N LEU A 285 -12.13 26.86 -6.72
CA LEU A 285 -11.54 26.56 -8.02
C LEU A 285 -10.90 27.79 -8.69
N GLU A 286 -11.45 28.98 -8.45
CA GLU A 286 -10.91 30.26 -8.95
C GLU A 286 -9.82 30.83 -8.03
N ALA A 287 -9.65 30.29 -6.83
CA ALA A 287 -8.62 30.74 -5.93
C ALA A 287 -7.24 30.37 -6.49
N GLN A 288 -6.38 31.37 -6.63
CA GLN A 288 -4.95 31.13 -6.77
C GLN A 288 -4.41 30.83 -5.38
N PHE A 289 -3.94 29.60 -5.22
CA PHE A 289 -3.18 29.21 -4.04
C PHE A 289 -1.71 29.52 -4.34
N ASP A 290 -1.12 30.46 -3.60
CA ASP A 290 0.33 30.56 -3.49
C ASP A 290 0.81 29.33 -2.71
N ALA A 291 0.85 28.18 -3.39
CA ALA A 291 1.58 27.03 -2.91
C ALA A 291 3.05 27.44 -2.97
N ASP A 292 3.55 27.97 -1.87
CA ASP A 292 4.98 28.17 -1.70
C ASP A 292 5.64 26.82 -1.95
N LYS A 293 6.34 26.70 -3.09
CA LYS A 293 6.80 25.41 -3.65
C LYS A 293 7.82 24.69 -2.75
N ASN A 294 8.14 25.29 -1.60
CA ASN A 294 9.22 24.90 -0.69
C ASN A 294 8.77 24.50 0.74
N THR A 295 7.48 24.37 1.04
CA THR A 295 7.10 23.77 2.34
C THR A 295 7.16 22.24 2.26
N GLU A 296 8.33 21.66 2.56
CA GLU A 296 8.52 20.20 2.71
C GLU A 296 7.52 19.56 3.71
N ASN A 297 6.83 20.37 4.52
CA ASN A 297 5.87 19.94 5.54
C ASN A 297 4.48 20.60 5.38
N PHE A 298 3.89 20.57 4.19
CA PHE A 298 2.52 21.05 4.00
C PHE A 298 1.47 20.12 4.66
N ASP A 299 0.83 20.58 5.74
CA ASP A 299 -0.29 19.87 6.37
C ASP A 299 -1.63 20.25 5.73
N LEU A 300 -2.14 19.35 4.89
CA LEU A 300 -3.40 19.52 4.16
C LEU A 300 -4.63 19.66 5.07
N LEU A 301 -4.69 18.95 6.21
CA LEU A 301 -5.83 19.05 7.12
C LEU A 301 -5.78 20.35 7.92
N LEU A 302 -4.58 20.77 8.33
CA LEU A 302 -4.40 22.05 8.98
C LEU A 302 -4.78 23.20 8.04
N TRP A 303 -4.45 23.08 6.76
CA TRP A 303 -4.87 24.04 5.74
C TRP A 303 -6.41 24.13 5.68
N TRP A 304 -7.10 23.00 5.51
CA TRP A 304 -8.58 22.98 5.49
C TRP A 304 -9.22 23.50 6.77
N LYS A 305 -8.62 23.20 7.93
CA LYS A 305 -9.05 23.74 9.23
C LYS A 305 -8.90 25.25 9.28
N THR A 306 -7.78 25.78 8.81
CA THR A 306 -7.47 27.22 8.81
C THR A 306 -8.44 27.99 7.92
N TYR A 307 -8.76 27.46 6.73
CA TYR A 307 -9.68 28.11 5.78
C TYR A 307 -11.15 27.69 5.93
N SER A 308 -11.50 26.99 7.01
CA SER A 308 -12.88 26.52 7.25
C SER A 308 -13.91 27.65 7.26
N TYR A 309 -13.56 28.82 7.78
CA TYR A 309 -14.45 30.00 7.79
C TYR A 309 -14.78 30.53 6.38
N ARG A 310 -13.88 30.31 5.40
CA ARG A 310 -14.05 30.73 3.99
C ARG A 310 -14.74 29.64 3.16
N TYR A 311 -14.52 28.39 3.54
CA TYR A 311 -15.00 27.19 2.88
C TYR A 311 -15.74 26.30 3.89
N LEU A 312 -16.92 26.73 4.33
CA LEU A 312 -17.68 26.06 5.37
C LEU A 312 -18.06 24.63 4.97
N VAL A 313 -18.69 24.42 3.82
CA VAL A 313 -19.14 23.09 3.41
C VAL A 313 -17.98 22.24 2.88
N LEU A 314 -17.08 22.83 2.09
CA LEU A 314 -15.96 22.12 1.48
C LEU A 314 -14.93 21.70 2.53
N SER A 315 -14.70 22.46 3.60
CA SER A 315 -13.76 22.03 4.65
C SER A 315 -14.26 20.80 5.40
N HIS A 316 -15.56 20.69 5.66
CA HIS A 316 -16.17 19.47 6.19
C HIS A 316 -16.07 18.31 5.20
N LEU A 317 -16.41 18.54 3.94
CA LEU A 317 -16.31 17.53 2.89
C LEU A 317 -14.87 17.02 2.71
N ALA A 318 -13.91 17.94 2.67
CA ALA A 318 -12.50 17.63 2.52
C ALA A 318 -11.97 16.84 3.71
N ARG A 319 -12.34 17.23 4.95
CA ARG A 319 -11.99 16.47 6.14
C ARG A 319 -12.52 15.04 6.06
N ASP A 320 -13.77 14.85 5.64
CA ASP A 320 -14.41 13.54 5.65
C ASP A 320 -13.91 12.64 4.50
N ILE A 321 -13.65 13.19 3.31
CA ILE A 321 -13.15 12.43 2.15
C ILE A 321 -11.64 12.16 2.25
N LEU A 322 -10.84 13.16 2.65
CA LEU A 322 -9.39 13.03 2.59
C LEU A 322 -8.85 12.01 3.61
N VAL A 323 -9.55 11.82 4.72
CA VAL A 323 -9.17 10.86 5.77
C VAL A 323 -9.52 9.42 5.42
N ILE A 324 -10.25 9.16 4.33
CA ILE A 324 -10.55 7.79 3.89
C ILE A 324 -9.22 7.07 3.61
N PRO A 325 -8.88 6.00 4.34
CA PRO A 325 -7.67 5.24 4.08
C PRO A 325 -7.75 4.59 2.70
N VAL A 326 -6.70 4.73 1.90
CA VAL A 326 -6.64 4.06 0.58
C VAL A 326 -6.06 2.65 0.67
N SER A 327 -5.70 2.19 1.86
CA SER A 327 -5.00 0.93 2.10
C SER A 327 -5.50 0.22 3.35
N THR A 328 -5.57 -1.11 3.27
CA THR A 328 -5.85 -2.00 4.40
C THR A 328 -4.59 -2.34 5.22
N VAL A 329 -3.42 -1.80 4.87
CA VAL A 329 -2.17 -2.10 5.60
C VAL A 329 -2.26 -1.70 7.08
N SER A 330 -3.12 -0.74 7.43
CA SER A 330 -3.46 -0.41 8.84
C SER A 330 -3.93 -1.63 9.64
N SER A 331 -4.84 -2.44 9.09
CA SER A 331 -5.33 -3.62 9.80
C SER A 331 -4.27 -4.72 9.86
N GLU A 332 -3.51 -4.94 8.78
CA GLU A 332 -2.37 -5.88 8.77
C GLU A 332 -1.29 -5.53 9.81
N GLN A 333 -1.05 -4.23 10.01
CA GLN A 333 -0.15 -3.74 11.04
C GLN A 333 -0.71 -3.92 12.45
N ALA A 334 -2.00 -3.65 12.65
CA ALA A 334 -2.66 -3.92 13.92
C ALA A 334 -2.50 -5.40 14.32
N PHE A 335 -2.66 -6.32 13.35
CA PHE A 335 -2.43 -7.77 13.53
C PHE A 335 -0.96 -8.13 13.78
N SER A 336 -0.03 -7.52 13.05
CA SER A 336 1.42 -7.78 13.25
C SER A 336 1.89 -7.33 14.64
N THR A 337 1.41 -6.17 15.08
CA THR A 337 1.73 -5.65 16.41
C THR A 337 1.00 -6.42 17.51
N SER A 338 -0.19 -6.96 17.23
CA SER A 338 -0.89 -7.85 18.17
C SER A 338 -0.23 -9.23 18.29
N GLY A 339 0.52 -9.70 17.28
CA GLY A 339 1.36 -10.90 17.39
C GLY A 339 2.40 -10.82 18.53
N ARG A 340 2.80 -9.61 18.94
CA ARG A 340 3.65 -9.40 20.14
C ARG A 340 2.86 -9.43 21.45
N ILE A 341 1.56 -9.15 21.40
CA ILE A 341 0.63 -9.28 22.54
C ILE A 341 0.26 -10.76 22.71
N ILE A 342 0.05 -11.46 21.60
CA ILE A 342 -0.22 -12.90 21.49
C ILE A 342 1.12 -13.64 21.36
N GLU A 343 2.01 -13.48 22.33
CA GLU A 343 3.22 -14.32 22.38
C GLU A 343 2.85 -15.78 22.65
N PRO A 344 3.62 -16.77 22.17
CA PRO A 344 3.40 -18.20 22.46
C PRO A 344 3.35 -18.53 23.96
N ARG A 345 3.95 -17.68 24.82
CA ARG A 345 3.92 -17.78 26.29
C ARG A 345 2.67 -17.16 26.94
N ARG A 346 1.83 -16.44 26.19
CA ARG A 346 0.58 -15.78 26.63
C ARG A 346 -0.62 -16.28 25.82
N ASN A 347 -0.73 -17.60 25.67
CA ASN A 347 -1.70 -18.33 24.85
C ASN A 347 -3.09 -18.50 25.49
N CYS A 348 -3.43 -17.77 26.56
CA CYS A 348 -4.71 -17.87 27.27
C CYS A 348 -5.59 -16.61 27.21
N LEU A 349 -5.26 -15.64 26.35
CA LEU A 349 -6.12 -14.45 26.16
C LEU A 349 -7.35 -14.81 25.33
N THR A 350 -8.53 -14.38 25.78
CA THR A 350 -9.74 -14.47 24.96
C THR A 350 -9.66 -13.48 23.80
N PRO A 351 -10.33 -13.73 22.65
CA PRO A 351 -10.37 -12.79 21.53
C PRO A 351 -10.83 -11.39 21.95
N GLU A 352 -11.77 -11.32 22.88
CA GLU A 352 -12.31 -10.09 23.46
C GLU A 352 -11.24 -9.30 24.24
N MET A 353 -10.43 -9.99 25.04
CA MET A 353 -9.31 -9.34 25.76
C MET A 353 -8.23 -8.85 24.79
N VAL A 354 -7.99 -9.58 23.69
CA VAL A 354 -7.05 -9.14 22.64
C VAL A 354 -7.55 -7.86 21.98
N GLU A 355 -8.84 -7.76 21.63
CA GLU A 355 -9.44 -6.55 21.08
C GLU A 355 -9.27 -5.36 22.04
N VAL A 356 -9.64 -5.53 23.31
CA VAL A 356 -9.53 -4.49 24.34
C VAL A 356 -8.08 -3.99 24.47
N LEU A 357 -7.09 -4.89 24.52
CA LEU A 357 -5.69 -4.52 24.64
C LEU A 357 -5.19 -3.75 23.41
N ILE A 358 -5.63 -4.13 22.21
CA ILE A 358 -5.27 -3.43 20.96
C ILE A 358 -5.87 -2.01 20.96
N CYS A 359 -7.16 -1.88 21.30
CA CYS A 359 -7.86 -0.60 21.36
C CYS A 359 -7.24 0.33 22.41
N ILE A 360 -7.00 -0.14 23.63
CA ILE A 360 -6.39 0.67 24.71
C ILE A 360 -5.01 1.16 24.30
N ARG A 361 -4.18 0.30 23.69
CA ARG A 361 -2.85 0.70 23.21
C ARG A 361 -2.97 1.80 22.16
N ASP A 362 -3.83 1.61 21.17
CA ASP A 362 -4.03 2.60 20.10
C ASP A 362 -4.51 3.95 20.66
N TRP A 363 -5.48 3.94 21.58
CA TRP A 363 -6.00 5.16 22.21
C TRP A 363 -4.96 5.86 23.08
N GLU A 364 -4.12 5.12 23.81
CA GLU A 364 -3.02 5.72 24.58
C GLU A 364 -1.95 6.34 23.67
N HIS A 365 -1.64 5.70 22.54
CA HIS A 365 -0.78 6.29 21.52
C HIS A 365 -1.40 7.56 20.92
N ALA A 366 -2.72 7.56 20.66
CA ALA A 366 -3.45 8.72 20.16
C ALA A 366 -3.35 9.89 21.15
N ARG A 367 -3.56 9.61 22.44
CA ARG A 367 -3.47 10.59 23.52
C ARG A 367 -2.09 11.24 23.61
N LYS A 368 -1.04 10.45 23.33
CA LYS A 368 0.36 10.91 23.30
C LYS A 368 0.81 11.47 21.95
N ARG A 369 -0.04 11.42 20.91
CA ARG A 369 0.31 11.74 19.51
C ARG A 369 1.46 10.89 18.96
N MET A 370 1.59 9.66 19.44
CA MET A 370 2.62 8.67 19.06
C MET A 370 2.11 7.62 18.05
N GLN A 371 0.94 7.85 17.44
CA GLN A 371 0.39 6.94 16.43
C GLN A 371 1.17 6.98 15.11
N ASN A 372 1.81 8.11 14.78
CA ASN A 372 2.58 8.27 13.55
C ASN A 372 3.91 7.49 13.53
N GLU A 373 4.42 7.04 14.68
CA GLU A 373 5.71 6.35 14.79
C GLU A 373 5.66 4.89 14.31
N THR A 374 4.51 4.41 13.84
CA THR A 374 4.35 3.05 13.37
C THR A 374 4.15 3.02 11.86
N VAL A 375 5.05 3.61 11.07
CA VAL A 375 5.25 3.03 9.73
C VAL A 375 5.78 1.61 9.95
N ASP A 376 5.69 0.75 8.95
CA ASP A 376 6.27 -0.59 8.91
C ASP A 376 7.81 -0.57 9.01
N GLU A 377 8.38 0.34 9.81
CA GLU A 377 9.76 0.39 10.24
C GLU A 377 10.18 -0.94 10.81
N GLN A 378 9.34 -1.73 11.49
CA GLN A 378 9.79 -3.04 11.96
C GLN A 378 10.00 -4.04 10.83
N PHE A 379 9.15 -4.08 9.80
CA PHE A 379 9.41 -4.91 8.62
C PHE A 379 10.58 -4.36 7.80
N ILE A 380 10.64 -3.04 7.59
CA ILE A 380 11.74 -2.39 6.88
C ILE A 380 13.06 -2.57 7.67
N GLN A 381 13.08 -2.36 8.97
CA GLN A 381 14.20 -2.63 9.90
C GLN A 381 14.52 -4.12 9.97
N ASN A 382 13.56 -5.04 9.88
CA ASN A 382 13.84 -6.46 9.79
C ASN A 382 14.67 -6.79 8.54
N PHE A 383 14.53 -6.02 7.46
CA PHE A 383 15.40 -6.14 6.28
C PHE A 383 16.64 -5.23 6.34
N SER A 384 16.55 -4.05 6.97
CA SER A 384 17.59 -3.00 6.99
C SER A 384 18.60 -3.14 8.14
N ASN A 385 18.21 -3.64 9.30
CA ASN A 385 18.99 -3.71 10.54
C ASN A 385 19.42 -5.15 10.88
N LEU A 386 19.91 -5.87 9.88
CA LEU A 386 20.49 -7.21 10.05
C LEU A 386 22.03 -7.19 10.01
N TYR A 387 22.62 -6.09 10.45
CA TYR A 387 24.06 -6.03 10.64
C TYR A 387 24.45 -6.79 11.90
N VAL A 388 25.58 -7.49 11.84
CA VAL A 388 26.16 -8.09 13.04
C VAL A 388 26.83 -6.97 13.85
N ASP A 389 26.51 -6.85 15.13
CA ASP A 389 27.23 -5.98 16.05
C ASP A 389 28.55 -6.66 16.46
N GLU A 390 29.64 -5.87 16.48
CA GLU A 390 31.02 -6.32 16.74
C GLU A 390 31.23 -7.00 18.12
N GLY A 391 30.22 -7.00 19.01
CA GLY A 391 30.28 -7.60 20.34
C GLY A 391 29.71 -9.03 20.49
N SER A 392 29.16 -9.63 19.44
CA SER A 392 28.55 -10.98 19.51
C SER A 392 29.52 -12.14 19.26
N ALA A 393 30.77 -11.85 18.90
CA ALA A 393 31.82 -12.86 18.70
C ALA A 393 32.56 -13.25 20.00
N SER A 394 32.29 -12.61 21.14
CA SER A 394 33.06 -12.77 22.37
C SER A 394 32.35 -13.44 23.55
N ASN A 395 31.06 -13.81 23.45
CA ASN A 395 30.30 -14.40 24.58
C ASN A 395 29.60 -15.74 24.27
N GLN A 396 30.25 -16.63 23.51
CA GLN A 396 29.91 -18.06 23.50
C GLN A 396 31.16 -18.93 23.71
N VAL A 397 31.92 -18.62 24.77
CA VAL A 397 32.81 -19.57 25.42
C VAL A 397 32.61 -19.39 26.92
N GLN A 398 31.60 -20.06 27.48
CA GLN A 398 31.46 -20.51 28.88
C GLN A 398 29.98 -20.81 29.19
N ASN A 399 29.55 -22.02 28.82
CA ASN A 399 29.16 -23.10 29.75
C ASN A 399 28.41 -24.19 28.99
#